data_AF-A0A4R5BUG8-F1
#
_entry.id   AF-A0A4R5BUG8-F1
#
_cell.length_a   1.000
_cell.length_b   1.000
_cell.length_c   1.000
_cell.angle_alpha   90.00
_cell.angle_beta   90.00
_cell.angle_gamma   90.00
#
_symmetry.space_group_name_H-M   'P 1'
#
loop_
_entity.id
_entity.type
_entity.pdbx_description
1 polymer ?
#
loop_
_entity_poly.entity_id
_entity_poly.type
_entity_poly.pdbx_seq_one_letter_code
_entity_poly.pdbx_strand_id
1 'polypeptide(L)'
;MLGLIVLAVVVAPQFKLFDRVLMVGFGAVVAWILHMLARCRVTADESGLTVVNAFRTRRLEWPELVDVSMGEGEPWPTLDLADGTSIGAMGINGAEKTLAARQLAELRSLLRTRGEAPDPV
;
A
#
# COMPACT_ATOMS: atom_id res chain seq x y z
N MET A 1 12.94 9.92 30.06
CA MET A 1 13.42 11.06 29.25
C MET A 1 14.84 11.49 29.64
N LEU A 2 15.12 11.87 30.89
CA LEU A 2 16.47 12.31 31.33
C LEU A 2 17.59 11.29 31.13
N GLY A 3 17.35 10.00 31.38
CA GLY A 3 18.37 8.94 31.17
C GLY A 3 18.77 8.74 29.71
N LEU A 4 17.85 8.96 28.75
CA LEU A 4 18.14 8.89 27.32
C LEU A 4 19.02 10.06 26.86
N ILE A 5 18.81 11.24 27.45
CA ILE A 5 19.58 12.46 27.15
C ILE A 5 21.03 12.29 27.64
N VAL A 6 21.21 11.79 28.87
CA VAL A 6 22.54 11.54 29.44
C VAL A 6 23.29 10.47 28.63
N LEU A 7 22.62 9.38 28.23
CA LEU A 7 23.23 8.34 27.40
C LEU A 7 23.67 8.88 26.03
N ALA A 8 22.84 9.70 25.38
CA ALA A 8 23.17 10.33 24.10
C ALA A 8 24.42 11.23 24.19
N VAL A 9 24.56 12.00 25.27
CA VAL A 9 25.70 12.91 25.51
C VAL A 9 26.98 12.16 25.86
N VAL A 10 26.89 11.05 26.63
CA VAL A 10 28.06 10.26 27.03
C VAL A 10 28.61 9.38 25.89
N VAL A 11 27.74 8.91 24.99
CA VAL A 11 28.17 8.16 23.79
C VAL A 11 28.65 9.13 22.68
N ALA A 12 28.18 10.38 22.67
CA ALA A 12 28.55 11.44 21.71
C ALA A 12 30.06 11.60 21.36
N PRO A 13 31.04 11.42 22.28
CA PRO A 13 32.45 11.61 21.99
C PRO A 13 33.04 10.53 21.07
N GLN A 14 32.33 9.42 20.87
CA GLN A 14 32.79 8.26 20.10
C GLN A 14 32.22 8.23 18.68
N PHE A 15 31.21 9.05 18.39
CA PHE A 15 30.59 9.14 17.07
C PHE A 15 31.51 9.89 16.12
N LYS A 16 32.16 9.14 15.23
CA LYS A 16 32.90 9.70 14.11
C LYS A 16 31.91 10.41 13.18
N LEU A 17 32.39 11.30 12.30
CA LEU A 17 31.56 11.99 11.31
C LEU A 17 30.68 10.99 10.51
N PHE A 18 31.24 9.80 10.26
CA PHE A 18 30.57 8.67 9.63
C PHE A 18 29.30 8.21 10.37
N ASP A 19 29.33 8.10 11.69
CA ASP A 19 28.18 7.61 12.47
C ASP A 19 27.04 8.64 12.49
N ARG A 20 27.36 9.94 12.43
CA ARG A 20 26.36 11.01 12.28
C ARG A 20 25.71 10.98 10.90
N VAL A 21 26.49 10.77 9.84
CA VAL A 21 25.98 10.64 8.48
C VAL A 21 25.10 9.39 8.37
N LEU A 22 25.51 8.26 8.95
CA LEU A 22 24.70 7.06 9.00
C LEU A 22 23.40 7.25 9.78
N MET A 23 23.43 7.96 10.91
CA MET A 23 22.22 8.20 11.71
C MET A 23 21.23 9.11 10.97
N VAL A 24 21.72 10.17 10.31
CA VAL A 24 20.87 11.02 9.47
C VAL A 24 20.36 10.26 8.26
N GLY A 25 21.22 9.48 7.59
CA GLY A 25 20.85 8.63 6.46
C GLY A 25 19.81 7.58 6.83
N PHE A 26 19.95 6.93 7.98
CA PHE A 26 18.97 5.99 8.50
C PHE A 26 17.63 6.66 8.78
N GLY A 27 17.65 7.83 9.44
CA GLY A 27 16.43 8.62 9.66
C GLY A 27 15.74 9.01 8.35
N ALA A 28 16.51 9.41 7.34
CA ALA A 28 15.99 9.75 6.01
C ALA A 28 15.39 8.52 5.30
N VAL A 29 16.03 7.35 5.39
CA VAL A 29 15.49 6.10 4.83
C VAL A 29 14.19 5.68 5.53
N VAL A 30 14.13 5.77 6.86
CA VAL A 30 12.89 5.47 7.60
C VAL A 30 11.79 6.46 7.23
N ALA A 31 12.09 7.76 7.18
CA ALA A 31 11.13 8.78 6.75
C ALA A 31 10.64 8.55 5.31
N TRP A 32 11.55 8.15 4.41
CA TRP A 32 11.20 7.79 3.04
C TRP A 32 10.26 6.59 2.99
N ILE A 33 10.56 5.51 3.73
CA ILE A 33 9.69 4.32 3.81
C ILE A 33 8.32 4.67 4.38
N LEU A 34 8.26 5.46 5.46
CA LEU A 34 6.99 5.91 6.04
C LEU A 34 6.19 6.77 5.06
N HIS A 35 6.85 7.69 4.35
CA HIS A 35 6.22 8.49 3.31
C HIS A 35 5.68 7.62 2.16
N MET A 36 6.42 6.60 1.78
CA MET A 36 6.04 5.66 0.74
C MET A 36 4.80 4.83 1.15
N LEU A 37 4.76 4.35 2.40
CA LEU A 37 3.60 3.65 2.95
C LEU A 37 2.38 4.58 3.07
N ALA A 38 2.57 5.84 3.48
CA ALA A 38 1.51 6.83 3.56
C ALA A 38 0.91 7.21 2.19
N ARG A 39 1.65 6.96 1.10
CA ARG A 39 1.18 7.19 -0.28
C ARG A 39 0.36 6.03 -0.84
N CYS A 40 0.33 4.88 -0.17
CA CYS A 40 -0.48 3.74 -0.61
C CYS A 40 -1.96 4.14 -0.65
N ARG A 41 -2.58 4.06 -1.83
CA ARG A 41 -3.98 4.40 -2.02
C ARG A 41 -4.58 3.56 -3.13
N VAL A 42 -5.84 3.20 -2.97
CA VAL A 42 -6.65 2.57 -4.03
C VAL A 42 -7.76 3.54 -4.36
N THR A 43 -7.89 3.88 -5.64
CA THR A 43 -8.91 4.82 -6.11
C THR A 43 -9.64 4.18 -7.28
N ALA A 44 -10.93 3.92 -7.09
CA ALA A 44 -11.82 3.48 -8.15
C ALA A 44 -12.43 4.70 -8.84
N ASP A 45 -12.36 4.74 -10.16
CA ASP A 45 -12.87 5.81 -11.02
C ASP A 45 -13.83 5.21 -12.07
N GLU A 46 -14.54 6.05 -12.82
CA GLU A 46 -15.46 5.61 -13.87
C GLU A 46 -14.72 4.82 -14.96
N SER A 47 -13.51 5.25 -15.31
CA SER A 47 -12.68 4.60 -16.33
C SER A 47 -11.97 3.33 -15.86
N GLY A 48 -11.78 3.11 -14.56
CA GLY A 48 -10.99 1.98 -14.06
C GLY A 48 -10.56 2.09 -12.60
N LEU A 49 -9.55 1.29 -12.22
CA LEU A 49 -9.00 1.22 -10.86
C LEU A 49 -7.54 1.66 -10.84
N THR A 50 -7.20 2.67 -10.03
CA THR A 50 -5.82 3.07 -9.78
C THR A 50 -5.34 2.53 -8.44
N VAL A 51 -4.32 1.68 -8.49
CA VAL A 51 -3.69 1.05 -7.32
C VAL A 51 -2.30 1.65 -7.15
N VAL A 52 -2.14 2.46 -6.12
CA VAL A 52 -0.85 2.97 -5.68
C VAL A 52 -0.38 2.10 -4.53
N ASN A 53 0.59 1.25 -4.80
CA ASN A 53 1.35 0.52 -3.79
C ASN A 53 2.64 1.28 -3.45
N ALA A 54 3.27 0.90 -2.35
CA ALA A 54 4.46 1.55 -1.84
C ALA A 54 5.55 1.70 -2.93
N PHE A 55 5.79 0.64 -3.71
CA PHE A 55 6.84 0.65 -4.75
C PHE A 55 6.32 0.83 -6.18
N ARG A 56 5.02 0.67 -6.44
CA ARG A 56 4.48 0.67 -7.81
C ARG A 56 3.10 1.31 -7.86
N THR A 57 2.88 2.13 -8.88
CA THR A 57 1.55 2.63 -9.23
C THR A 57 1.11 1.94 -10.52
N ARG A 58 -0.07 1.31 -10.50
CA ARG A 58 -0.67 0.70 -11.69
C ARG A 58 -2.09 1.26 -11.85
N ARG A 59 -2.40 1.72 -13.06
CA ARG A 59 -3.77 2.05 -13.46
C ARG A 59 -4.29 0.87 -14.26
N LEU A 60 -5.42 0.34 -13.85
CA LEU A 60 -6.11 -0.78 -14.47
C LEU A 60 -7.41 -0.27 -15.08
N GLU A 61 -7.78 -0.77 -16.24
CA GLU A 61 -9.13 -0.60 -16.75
C GLU A 61 -10.04 -1.66 -16.13
N TRP A 62 -11.36 -1.40 -16.05
CA TRP A 62 -12.30 -2.37 -15.50
C TRP A 62 -12.25 -3.77 -16.16
N PRO A 63 -12.08 -3.90 -17.50
CA PRO A 63 -11.95 -5.21 -18.15
C PRO A 63 -10.65 -5.93 -17.81
N GLU A 64 -9.60 -5.22 -17.39
CA GLU A 64 -8.34 -5.85 -16.97
C GLU A 64 -8.45 -6.51 -15.60
N LEU A 65 -9.40 -6.07 -14.77
CA LEU A 65 -9.63 -6.61 -13.44
C LEU A 65 -10.66 -7.74 -13.52
N VAL A 66 -10.23 -8.96 -13.21
CA VAL A 66 -11.06 -10.18 -13.33
C VAL A 66 -11.74 -10.50 -12.01
N ASP A 67 -10.98 -10.51 -10.92
CA ASP A 67 -11.52 -10.77 -9.59
C ASP A 67 -10.77 -9.98 -8.52
N VAL A 68 -11.40 -9.85 -7.36
CA VAL A 68 -10.80 -9.31 -6.14
C VAL A 68 -11.02 -10.29 -5.00
N SER A 69 -9.92 -10.81 -4.50
CA SER A 69 -9.88 -11.79 -3.42
C SER A 69 -9.12 -11.26 -2.20
N MET A 70 -9.50 -11.72 -1.01
CA MET A 70 -8.76 -11.44 0.23
C MET A 70 -8.99 -12.61 1.17
N GLY A 71 -7.94 -13.38 1.46
CA GLY A 71 -7.98 -14.47 2.40
C GLY A 71 -7.96 -13.99 3.85
N GLU A 72 -8.36 -14.87 4.76
CA GLU A 72 -8.30 -14.59 6.20
C GLU A 72 -6.84 -14.45 6.65
N GLY A 73 -6.51 -13.29 7.20
CA GLY A 73 -5.16 -13.00 7.71
C GLY A 73 -4.21 -12.39 6.68
N GLU A 74 -4.64 -12.21 5.43
CA GLU A 74 -3.85 -11.45 4.46
C GLU A 74 -3.81 -9.96 4.81
N PRO A 75 -2.64 -9.33 4.70
CA PRO A 75 -2.47 -7.93 5.09
C PRO A 75 -3.14 -6.93 4.13
N TRP A 76 -3.49 -7.37 2.91
CA TRP A 76 -4.17 -6.57 1.90
C TRP A 76 -4.89 -7.50 0.88
N PRO A 77 -5.93 -7.02 0.20
CA PRO A 77 -6.60 -7.76 -0.88
C PRO A 77 -5.70 -7.91 -2.11
N THR A 78 -5.95 -8.96 -2.88
CA THR A 78 -5.29 -9.29 -4.14
C THR A 78 -6.27 -9.09 -5.30
N LEU A 79 -5.79 -8.41 -6.34
CA LEU A 79 -6.50 -8.12 -7.58
C LEU A 79 -5.96 -9.06 -8.66
N ASP A 80 -6.84 -9.89 -9.20
CA ASP A 80 -6.51 -10.82 -10.27
C ASP A 80 -6.80 -10.17 -11.62
N LEU A 81 -5.82 -10.22 -12.52
CA LEU A 81 -5.87 -9.53 -13.80
C LEU A 81 -6.07 -10.49 -14.97
N ALA A 82 -6.62 -9.96 -16.06
CA ALA A 82 -6.88 -10.70 -17.29
C ALA A 82 -5.59 -11.21 -17.98
N ASP A 83 -4.45 -10.60 -17.66
CA ASP A 83 -3.12 -11.05 -18.11
C ASP A 83 -2.59 -12.28 -17.34
N GLY A 84 -3.36 -12.80 -16.38
CA GLY A 84 -3.00 -13.93 -15.53
C GLY A 84 -2.06 -13.56 -14.37
N THR A 85 -1.75 -12.27 -14.19
CA THR A 85 -1.00 -11.79 -13.03
C THR A 85 -1.93 -11.37 -11.90
N SER A 86 -1.40 -11.34 -10.68
CA SER A 86 -2.12 -10.84 -9.51
C SER A 86 -1.32 -9.73 -8.86
N ILE A 87 -1.99 -8.65 -8.45
CA ILE A 87 -1.36 -7.54 -7.73
C ILE A 87 -2.03 -7.32 -6.37
N GLY A 88 -1.24 -7.13 -5.32
CA GLY A 88 -1.78 -6.70 -4.03
C GLY A 88 -2.25 -5.25 -4.10
N ALA A 89 -3.34 -4.93 -3.40
CA ALA A 89 -3.86 -3.58 -3.27
C ALA A 89 -3.59 -3.05 -1.84
N MET A 90 -2.33 -2.67 -1.59
CA MET A 90 -1.82 -2.29 -0.26
C MET A 90 -2.51 -1.06 0.33
N GLY A 91 -3.20 -0.25 -0.48
CA GLY A 91 -4.00 0.87 0.01
C GLY A 91 -5.26 0.45 0.78
N ILE A 92 -5.68 -0.82 0.70
CA ILE A 92 -6.71 -1.39 1.57
C ILE A 92 -6.00 -2.14 2.70
N ASN A 93 -6.14 -1.62 3.92
CA ASN A 93 -5.43 -2.15 5.07
C ASN A 93 -6.20 -3.33 5.70
N GLY A 94 -5.68 -4.55 5.55
CA GLY A 94 -6.31 -5.75 6.09
C GLY A 94 -6.31 -5.84 7.62
N ALA A 95 -5.48 -5.04 8.31
CA ALA A 95 -5.54 -4.93 9.76
C ALA A 95 -6.89 -4.37 10.24
N GLU A 96 -7.53 -3.53 9.42
CA GLU A 96 -8.86 -2.97 9.68
C GLU A 96 -9.95 -3.86 9.06
N LYS A 97 -10.10 -5.08 9.59
CA LYS A 97 -10.98 -6.14 9.05
C LYS A 97 -12.35 -5.66 8.58
N THR A 98 -13.05 -4.86 9.37
CA THR A 98 -14.39 -4.36 9.03
C THR A 98 -14.38 -3.35 7.88
N LEU A 99 -13.39 -2.45 7.86
CA LEU A 99 -13.26 -1.47 6.77
C LEU A 99 -12.81 -2.16 5.49
N ALA A 100 -11.82 -3.05 5.57
CA ALA A 100 -11.33 -3.84 4.46
C ALA A 100 -12.45 -4.68 3.83
N ALA A 101 -13.29 -5.34 4.64
CA ALA A 101 -14.44 -6.09 4.15
C ALA A 101 -15.46 -5.21 3.41
N ARG A 102 -15.72 -3.99 3.91
CA ARG A 102 -16.61 -3.03 3.24
C ARG A 102 -16.04 -2.54 1.92
N GLN A 103 -14.77 -2.14 1.90
CA GLN A 103 -14.07 -1.69 0.70
C GLN A 103 -13.99 -2.79 -0.36
N LEU A 104 -13.75 -4.04 0.07
CA LEU A 104 -13.77 -5.20 -0.81
C LEU A 104 -15.16 -5.46 -1.39
N ALA A 105 -16.21 -5.37 -0.56
CA ALA A 105 -17.59 -5.54 -1.03
C ALA A 105 -18.00 -4.43 -2.03
N GLU A 106 -17.60 -3.19 -1.76
CA GLU A 106 -17.82 -2.06 -2.67
C GLU A 106 -17.08 -2.26 -3.99
N LEU A 107 -15.79 -2.64 -3.93
CA LEU A 107 -14.99 -2.90 -5.12
C LEU A 107 -15.57 -4.05 -5.96
N ARG A 108 -16.04 -5.13 -5.33
CA ARG A 108 -16.75 -6.22 -6.01
C ARG A 108 -18.08 -5.78 -6.62
N SER A 109 -18.78 -4.83 -6.00
CA SER A 109 -19.99 -4.26 -6.58
C SER A 109 -19.65 -3.45 -7.84
N LEU A 110 -18.63 -2.60 -7.78
CA LEU A 110 -18.19 -1.81 -8.93
C LEU A 110 -17.67 -2.70 -10.07
N LEU A 111 -16.94 -3.76 -9.74
CA LEU A 111 -16.50 -4.78 -10.70
C LEU A 111 -17.69 -5.40 -11.43
N ARG A 112 -18.75 -5.79 -10.72
CA ARG A 112 -19.95 -6.35 -11.36
C ARG A 112 -20.68 -5.35 -12.24
N THR A 113 -20.73 -4.08 -11.84
CA THR A 113 -21.42 -3.06 -12.62
C THR A 113 -20.61 -2.57 -13.84
N ARG A 114 -19.26 -2.61 -13.77
CA ARG A 114 -18.37 -1.98 -14.77
C ARG A 114 -17.41 -2.93 -15.49
N GLY A 115 -17.16 -4.11 -14.96
CA GLY A 115 -16.27 -5.14 -15.52
C GLY A 115 -16.98 -6.06 -16.52
N GLU A 116 -18.31 -6.15 -16.46
CA GLU A 116 -19.10 -6.81 -17.50
C GLU A 116 -19.24 -5.84 -18.67
N ALA A 117 -18.49 -6.08 -19.74
CA ALA A 117 -18.72 -5.40 -21.01
C ALA A 117 -20.22 -5.56 -21.37
N PRO A 118 -20.90 -4.52 -21.90
CA PRO A 118 -22.26 -4.70 -22.38
C PRO A 118 -22.25 -5.82 -23.41
N ASP A 119 -23.02 -6.87 -23.15
CA ASP A 119 -23.21 -7.98 -24.07
C ASP A 119 -23.55 -7.39 -25.46
N PRO A 120 -22.76 -7.67 -26.51
CA PRO A 120 -23.08 -7.17 -27.83
C PRO A 120 -24.32 -7.90 -28.32
N VAL A 121 -25.45 -7.20 -28.29
CA VAL A 121 -26.75 -7.62 -28.86
C VAL A 121 -26.67 -7.84 -30.37
#